data_AF-A0A971HGI0-F1
#
_entry.id   AF-A0A971HGI0-F1
#
_cell.length_a   1.000
_cell.length_b   1.000
_cell.length_c   1.000
_cell.angle_alpha   90.00
_cell.angle_beta   90.00
_cell.angle_gamma   90.00
#
_symmetry.space_group_name_H-M   'P 1'
#
loop_
_entity.id
_entity.type
_entity.pdbx_description
1 polymer ?
#
loop_
_entity_poly.entity_id
_entity_poly.type
_entity_poly.pdbx_seq_one_letter_code
_entity_poly.pdbx_strand_id
1 'polypeptide(L)'
;MLLKIIDILSKFAIPFMIVGIISFGMSKRIKVYESFIEGAKDGFTTAIRIIPSFVAMLVAIGVFRESGAMDLFTKAFSPILEIFNIPREVVPMMFMRPLSGSGAQGIMSELATTYGPESLVARMSAVMMGSSETTLYILAVYFGSVSIKKQRHA
;
A
#
# COMPACT_ATOMS: atom_id res chain seq x y z
N MET A 1 0.24 -0.37 29.21
CA MET A 1 0.62 -1.80 29.27
C MET A 1 0.45 -2.48 27.92
N LEU A 2 -0.76 -2.47 27.35
CA LEU A 2 -1.07 -3.06 26.04
C LEU A 2 -0.14 -2.57 24.90
N LEU A 3 0.03 -1.25 24.74
CA LEU A 3 0.90 -0.69 23.69
C LEU A 3 2.36 -1.16 23.76
N LYS A 4 2.90 -1.37 24.98
CA LYS A 4 4.26 -1.88 25.16
C LYS A 4 4.38 -3.35 24.75
N ILE A 5 3.35 -4.15 25.03
CA ILE A 5 3.31 -5.57 24.63
C ILE A 5 3.25 -5.67 23.09
N ILE A 6 2.39 -4.86 22.46
CA ILE A 6 2.26 -4.81 20.99
C ILE A 6 3.59 -4.41 20.36
N ASP A 7 4.24 -3.35 20.85
CA ASP A 7 5.53 -2.89 20.32
C ASP A 7 6.62 -3.98 20.39
N ILE A 8 6.71 -4.71 21.51
CA ILE A 8 7.64 -5.83 21.66
C ILE A 8 7.32 -6.94 20.65
N LEU A 9 6.05 -7.35 20.54
CA LEU A 9 5.64 -8.39 19.59
C LEU A 9 5.94 -7.99 18.13
N SER A 10 5.64 -6.74 17.75
CA SER A 10 5.92 -6.23 16.40
C SER A 10 7.40 -6.26 16.06
N LYS A 11 8.28 -5.92 17.01
CA LYS A 11 9.75 -5.96 16.82
C LYS A 11 10.27 -7.37 16.59
N PHE A 12 9.70 -8.37 17.27
CA PHE A 12 10.13 -9.76 17.15
C PHE A 12 9.46 -10.54 16.01
N ALA A 13 8.37 -10.03 15.43
CA ALA A 13 7.61 -10.74 14.39
C ALA A 13 8.47 -11.15 13.19
N ILE A 14 9.24 -10.22 12.61
CA ILE A 14 10.07 -10.49 11.42
C ILE A 14 11.21 -11.47 11.74
N PRO A 15 12.04 -11.25 12.78
CA PRO A 15 13.08 -12.23 13.14
C PRO A 15 12.52 -13.64 13.40
N PHE A 16 11.40 -13.74 14.11
CA PHE A 16 10.79 -15.02 14.42
C PHE A 16 10.28 -15.73 13.17
N MET A 17 9.69 -15.00 12.24
CA MET A 17 9.28 -15.53 10.94
C MET A 17 10.48 -16.07 10.14
N ILE A 18 11.59 -15.31 10.07
CA ILE A 18 12.81 -15.73 9.35
C ILE A 18 13.38 -17.01 9.98
N VAL A 19 13.59 -17.02 11.29
CA VAL A 19 14.11 -18.19 12.01
C VAL A 19 13.18 -19.39 11.87
N GLY A 20 11.86 -19.16 11.93
CA GLY A 20 10.85 -20.20 11.75
C GLY A 20 10.91 -20.85 10.36
N ILE A 21 10.98 -20.04 9.29
CA ILE A 21 11.08 -20.53 7.91
C ILE A 21 12.36 -21.35 7.71
N ILE A 22 13.52 -20.83 8.17
CA ILE A 22 14.80 -21.52 8.05
C ILE A 22 14.79 -22.84 8.82
N SER A 23 14.33 -22.81 10.08
CA SER A 23 14.26 -24.01 10.94
C SER A 23 13.34 -25.07 10.36
N PHE A 24 12.18 -24.66 9.81
CA PHE A 24 11.26 -25.55 9.12
C PHE A 24 11.90 -26.19 7.88
N GLY A 25 12.59 -25.40 7.05
CA GLY A 25 13.33 -25.89 5.88
C GLY A 25 14.41 -26.90 6.27
N MET A 26 15.18 -26.61 7.31
CA MET A 26 16.19 -27.54 7.85
C MET A 26 15.58 -28.84 8.38
N SER A 27 14.46 -28.76 9.11
CA SER A 27 13.73 -29.95 9.61
C SER A 27 13.26 -30.86 8.47
N LYS A 28 12.92 -30.28 7.31
CA LYS A 28 12.53 -31.01 6.09
C LYS A 28 13.73 -31.42 5.22
N ARG A 29 14.98 -31.22 5.68
CA ARG A 29 16.22 -31.48 4.94
C ARG A 29 16.27 -30.74 3.60
N ILE A 30 15.67 -29.56 3.52
CA ILE A 30 15.74 -28.69 2.35
C ILE A 30 17.09 -27.97 2.38
N LYS A 31 17.70 -27.83 1.19
CA LYS A 31 18.88 -27.00 0.94
C LYS A 31 18.50 -25.52 1.00
N VAL A 32 18.30 -25.01 2.23
CA VAL A 32 17.69 -23.68 2.48
C VAL A 32 18.43 -22.55 1.78
N TYR A 33 19.77 -22.60 1.75
CA TYR A 33 20.58 -21.57 1.10
C TYR A 33 20.36 -21.57 -0.42
N GLU A 34 20.45 -22.73 -1.06
CA GLU A 34 20.25 -22.87 -2.50
C GLU A 34 18.83 -22.48 -2.92
N SER A 35 17.80 -22.94 -2.18
CA SER A 35 16.41 -22.56 -2.42
C SER A 35 16.17 -21.05 -2.25
N PHE A 36 16.84 -20.41 -1.29
CA PHE A 36 16.78 -18.96 -1.12
C PHE A 36 17.37 -18.23 -2.32
N ILE A 37 18.55 -18.65 -2.81
CA ILE A 37 19.19 -18.03 -3.98
C ILE A 37 18.36 -18.19 -5.24
N GLU A 38 17.74 -19.36 -5.44
CA GLU A 38 16.81 -19.60 -6.56
C GLU A 38 15.59 -18.68 -6.48
N GLY A 39 14.92 -18.65 -5.33
CA GLY A 39 13.78 -17.75 -5.11
C GLY A 39 14.13 -16.26 -5.26
N ALA A 40 15.34 -15.86 -4.86
CA ALA A 40 15.81 -14.49 -5.02
C ALA A 40 15.99 -14.10 -6.50
N LYS A 41 16.49 -15.01 -7.35
CA LYS A 41 16.63 -14.78 -8.80
C LYS A 41 15.27 -14.64 -9.49
N ASP A 42 14.32 -15.50 -9.13
CA ASP A 42 12.96 -15.45 -9.67
C ASP A 42 12.23 -14.17 -9.22
N GLY A 43 12.41 -13.79 -7.95
CA GLY A 43 11.92 -12.54 -7.40
C GLY A 43 12.47 -11.32 -8.14
N PHE A 44 13.77 -11.32 -8.46
CA PHE A 44 14.41 -10.24 -9.21
C PHE A 44 13.84 -10.11 -10.64
N THR A 45 13.65 -11.24 -11.33
CA THR A 45 13.03 -11.27 -12.66
C THR A 45 11.61 -10.71 -12.64
N THR A 46 10.83 -11.10 -11.63
CA THR A 46 9.48 -10.59 -11.38
C THR A 46 9.50 -9.08 -11.13
N ALA A 47 10.43 -8.59 -10.31
CA ALA A 47 10.58 -7.17 -10.03
C ALA A 47 10.84 -6.36 -11.32
N ILE A 48 11.75 -6.82 -12.19
CA ILE A 48 12.02 -6.16 -13.48
C ILE A 48 10.76 -6.05 -14.35
N ARG A 49 9.92 -7.09 -14.39
CA ARG A 49 8.66 -7.07 -15.14
C ARG A 49 7.65 -6.06 -14.61
N ILE A 50 7.67 -5.84 -13.29
CA ILE A 50 6.72 -4.97 -12.58
C ILE A 50 7.10 -3.49 -12.68
N ILE A 51 8.40 -3.16 -12.72
CA ILE A 51 8.93 -1.78 -12.72
C ILE A 51 8.22 -0.86 -13.73
N PRO A 52 8.02 -1.22 -15.01
CA PRO A 52 7.43 -0.30 -15.99
C PRO A 52 6.01 0.15 -15.62
N SER A 53 5.14 -0.78 -15.21
CA SER A 53 3.77 -0.47 -14.80
C SER A 53 3.75 0.43 -13.56
N PHE A 54 4.70 0.22 -12.64
CA PHE A 54 4.82 1.04 -11.44
C PHE A 54 5.27 2.45 -11.75
N VAL A 55 6.30 2.61 -12.57
CA VAL A 55 6.80 3.92 -12.97
C VAL A 55 5.70 4.71 -13.67
N ALA A 56 4.97 4.08 -14.61
CA ALA A 56 3.85 4.72 -15.28
C ALA A 56 2.77 5.21 -14.29
N MET A 57 2.41 4.37 -13.32
CA MET A 57 1.44 4.73 -12.28
C MET A 57 1.95 5.87 -11.38
N LEU A 58 3.20 5.81 -10.91
CA LEU A 58 3.81 6.87 -10.08
C LEU A 58 3.88 8.21 -10.82
N VAL A 59 4.24 8.19 -12.11
CA VAL A 59 4.24 9.38 -12.97
C VAL A 59 2.82 9.95 -13.12
N ALA A 60 1.83 9.10 -13.40
CA ALA A 60 0.43 9.52 -13.53
C ALA A 60 -0.09 10.16 -12.24
N ILE A 61 0.23 9.60 -11.08
CA ILE A 61 -0.10 10.17 -9.77
C ILE A 61 0.57 11.54 -9.58
N GLY A 62 1.86 11.65 -9.89
CA GLY A 62 2.60 12.91 -9.79
C GLY A 62 1.97 14.01 -10.64
N VAL A 63 1.68 13.72 -11.92
CA VAL A 63 0.99 14.65 -12.83
C VAL A 63 -0.41 15.00 -12.31
N PHE A 64 -1.17 14.02 -11.82
CA PHE A 64 -2.53 14.25 -11.30
C PHE A 64 -2.56 15.19 -10.09
N ARG A 65 -1.53 15.12 -9.24
CA ARG A 65 -1.38 16.02 -8.08
C ARG A 65 -0.94 17.42 -8.49
N GLU A 66 0.13 17.52 -9.27
CA GLU A 66 0.73 18.82 -9.64
C GLU A 66 -0.12 19.61 -10.66
N SER A 67 -0.97 18.93 -11.44
CA SER A 67 -1.87 19.58 -12.41
C SER A 67 -3.06 20.31 -11.78
N GLY A 68 -3.28 20.17 -10.46
CA GLY A 68 -4.48 20.69 -9.79
C GLY A 68 -5.75 19.88 -10.09
N ALA A 69 -5.64 18.75 -10.81
CA ALA A 69 -6.78 17.87 -11.09
C ALA A 69 -7.37 17.31 -9.79
N MET A 70 -6.54 16.97 -8.80
CA MET A 70 -7.00 16.54 -7.48
C MET A 70 -7.89 17.59 -6.79
N ASP A 71 -7.56 18.87 -6.90
CA ASP A 71 -8.34 19.96 -6.30
C ASP A 71 -9.69 20.14 -7.00
N LEU A 72 -9.70 20.04 -8.33
CA LEU A 72 -10.92 20.04 -9.14
C LEU A 72 -11.86 18.89 -8.77
N PHE A 73 -11.31 17.68 -8.65
CA PHE A 73 -12.07 16.50 -8.21
C PHE A 73 -12.62 16.69 -6.79
N THR A 74 -11.80 17.18 -5.87
CA THR A 74 -12.21 17.44 -4.49
C THR A 74 -13.37 18.43 -4.42
N LYS A 75 -13.30 19.52 -5.20
CA LYS A 75 -14.39 20.51 -5.30
C LYS A 75 -15.66 19.92 -5.90
N ALA A 76 -15.54 19.10 -6.95
CA ALA A 76 -16.68 18.49 -7.61
C ALA A 76 -17.43 17.49 -6.70
N PHE A 77 -16.70 16.73 -5.88
CA PHE A 77 -17.28 15.74 -4.97
C PHE A 77 -17.69 16.32 -3.60
N SER A 78 -17.19 17.49 -3.20
CA SER A 78 -17.53 18.17 -1.93
C SER A 78 -19.03 18.13 -1.58
N PRO A 79 -19.98 18.49 -2.48
CA PRO A 79 -21.40 18.47 -2.12
C PRO A 79 -21.92 17.07 -1.76
N ILE A 80 -21.36 16.01 -2.35
CA ILE A 80 -21.72 14.63 -2.02
C ILE A 80 -21.09 14.23 -0.68
N LEU A 81 -19.82 14.59 -0.47
CA LEU A 81 -19.07 14.27 0.74
C LEU A 81 -19.69 14.94 1.97
N GLU A 82 -20.18 16.17 1.82
CA GLU A 82 -20.87 16.92 2.87
C GLU A 82 -22.15 16.22 3.33
N ILE A 83 -22.91 15.58 2.43
CA ILE A 83 -24.10 14.78 2.80
C ILE A 83 -23.74 13.65 3.77
N PHE A 84 -22.56 13.04 3.60
CA PHE A 84 -22.07 11.94 4.43
C PHE A 84 -21.17 12.40 5.59
N ASN A 85 -21.04 13.72 5.82
CA ASN A 85 -20.10 14.30 6.79
C ASN A 85 -18.64 13.82 6.61
N ILE A 86 -18.23 13.60 5.36
CA ILE A 86 -16.85 13.22 5.01
C ILE A 86 -16.02 14.50 4.83
N PRO A 87 -14.95 14.71 5.62
CA PRO A 87 -14.08 15.87 5.44
C PRO A 87 -13.37 15.82 4.09
N ARG A 88 -13.35 16.95 3.37
CA ARG A 88 -12.69 17.09 2.06
C ARG A 88 -11.18 16.80 2.13
N GLU A 89 -10.57 16.99 3.29
CA GLU A 89 -9.17 16.74 3.58
C GLU A 89 -8.79 15.25 3.45
N VAL A 90 -9.79 14.35 3.51
CA VAL A 90 -9.62 12.91 3.35
C VAL A 90 -9.65 12.48 1.87
N VAL A 91 -10.10 13.35 0.96
CA VAL A 91 -10.25 13.01 -0.46
C VAL A 91 -8.95 12.55 -1.12
N PRO A 92 -7.78 13.21 -0.90
CA PRO A 92 -6.51 12.70 -1.43
C PRO A 92 -6.21 11.28 -0.99
N MET A 93 -6.59 10.91 0.24
CA MET A 93 -6.46 9.56 0.78
C MET A 93 -7.36 8.56 0.03
N MET A 94 -8.59 8.95 -0.36
CA MET A 94 -9.52 8.10 -1.11
C MET A 94 -8.94 7.68 -2.46
N PHE A 95 -8.21 8.57 -3.13
CA PHE A 95 -7.55 8.27 -4.40
C PHE A 95 -6.20 7.59 -4.21
N MET A 96 -5.45 7.97 -3.19
CA MET A 96 -4.12 7.41 -2.98
C MET A 96 -4.16 5.98 -2.43
N ARG A 97 -5.17 5.59 -1.64
CA ARG A 97 -5.21 4.22 -1.08
C ARG A 97 -5.17 3.14 -2.16
N PRO A 98 -6.02 3.18 -3.19
CA PRO A 98 -6.01 2.14 -4.22
C PRO A 98 -4.75 2.19 -5.10
N LEU A 99 -4.10 3.35 -5.19
CA LEU A 99 -2.97 3.60 -6.09
C LEU A 99 -1.61 3.30 -5.44
N SER A 100 -1.42 3.62 -4.16
CA SER A 100 -0.11 3.50 -3.50
C SER A 100 -0.23 3.44 -1.98
N GLY A 101 0.36 2.39 -1.40
CA GLY A 101 0.34 2.17 0.05
C GLY A 101 1.28 3.12 0.78
N SER A 102 2.50 3.32 0.24
CA SER A 102 3.47 4.26 0.79
C SER A 102 3.03 5.72 0.62
N GLY A 103 2.43 6.07 -0.52
CA GLY A 103 1.86 7.39 -0.74
C GLY A 103 0.68 7.69 0.18
N ALA A 104 -0.22 6.71 0.35
CA ALA A 104 -1.30 6.75 1.33
C ALA A 104 -0.79 6.92 2.77
N GLN A 105 0.27 6.21 3.15
CA GLN A 105 0.85 6.29 4.48
C GLN A 105 1.45 7.67 4.77
N GLY A 106 2.09 8.30 3.78
CA GLY A 106 2.56 9.68 3.89
C GLY A 106 1.42 10.66 4.17
N ILE A 107 0.32 10.56 3.41
CA ILE A 107 -0.88 11.40 3.60
C ILE A 107 -1.50 11.18 4.98
N MET A 108 -1.68 9.93 5.40
CA MET A 108 -2.21 9.62 6.73
C MET A 108 -1.36 10.24 7.84
N SER A 109 -0.02 10.17 7.72
CA SER A 109 0.90 10.76 8.69
C SER A 109 0.80 12.28 8.72
N GLU A 110 0.68 12.93 7.56
CA GLU A 110 0.50 14.37 7.44
C GLU A 110 -0.83 14.83 8.07
N LEU A 111 -1.93 14.13 7.76
CA LEU A 111 -3.26 14.41 8.32
C LEU A 111 -3.28 14.23 9.85
N ALA A 112 -2.67 13.16 10.36
CA ALA A 112 -2.57 12.92 11.80
C ALA A 112 -1.74 13.98 12.53
N THR A 113 -0.67 14.48 11.88
CA THR A 113 0.18 15.55 12.43
C THR A 113 -0.54 16.89 12.40
N THR A 114 -1.27 17.18 11.33
CA THR A 114 -1.93 18.47 11.09
C THR A 114 -3.19 18.65 11.92
N TYR A 115 -4.06 17.64 11.97
CA TYR A 115 -5.36 17.70 12.66
C TYR A 115 -5.35 17.06 14.04
N GLY A 116 -4.26 16.38 14.39
CA GLY A 116 -4.15 15.56 15.60
C GLY A 116 -4.76 14.16 15.41
N PRO A 117 -4.20 13.13 16.08
CA PRO A 117 -4.60 11.73 15.90
C PRO A 117 -6.05 11.44 16.32
N GLU A 118 -6.62 12.27 17.20
CA GLU A 118 -8.00 12.12 17.68
C GLU A 118 -9.05 12.72 16.74
N SER A 119 -8.62 13.50 15.73
CA SER A 119 -9.54 14.14 14.79
C SER A 119 -10.28 13.13 13.92
N LEU A 120 -11.48 13.52 13.45
CA LEU A 120 -12.24 12.72 12.49
C LEU A 120 -11.43 12.47 11.21
N VAL A 121 -10.71 13.49 10.71
CA VAL A 121 -9.84 13.40 9.53
C VAL A 121 -8.76 12.32 9.71
N ALA A 122 -8.03 12.37 10.83
CA ALA A 122 -6.98 11.40 11.13
C ALA A 122 -7.55 9.98 11.30
N ARG A 123 -8.64 9.83 12.06
CA ARG A 123 -9.30 8.54 12.28
C ARG A 123 -9.83 7.92 10.98
N MET A 124 -10.48 8.71 10.12
CA MET A 124 -10.95 8.24 8.81
C MET A 124 -9.79 7.83 7.92
N SER A 125 -8.73 8.63 7.86
CA SER A 125 -7.53 8.28 7.08
C SER A 125 -6.87 6.98 7.58
N ALA A 126 -6.84 6.76 8.90
CA ALA A 126 -6.31 5.53 9.51
C ALA A 126 -7.19 4.31 9.21
N VAL A 127 -8.52 4.45 9.27
CA VAL A 127 -9.45 3.39 8.88
C VAL A 127 -9.24 3.04 7.40
N MET A 128 -9.14 4.02 6.51
CA MET A 128 -8.90 3.78 5.09
C MET A 128 -7.56 3.11 4.82
N MET A 129 -6.52 3.51 5.56
CA MET A 129 -5.20 2.87 5.51
C MET A 129 -5.26 1.39 5.93
N GLY A 130 -6.10 1.05 6.91
CA GLY A 130 -6.25 -0.32 7.40
C GLY A 130 -7.30 -1.19 6.68
N SER A 131 -8.23 -0.60 5.92
CA SER A 131 -9.43 -1.32 5.44
C SER A 131 -9.30 -1.95 4.05
N SER A 132 -8.51 -1.37 3.16
CA SER A 132 -8.36 -1.86 1.79
C SER A 132 -6.90 -1.94 1.42
N GLU A 133 -6.55 -2.84 0.51
CA GLU A 133 -5.21 -2.86 -0.11
C GLU A 133 -5.08 -1.81 -1.22
N THR A 134 -3.90 -1.73 -1.81
CA THR A 134 -3.64 -0.88 -2.98
C THR A 134 -4.20 -1.52 -4.25
N THR A 135 -5.52 -1.51 -4.41
CA THR A 135 -6.23 -2.30 -5.44
C THR A 135 -5.71 -2.09 -6.86
N LEU A 136 -5.56 -0.84 -7.32
CA LEU A 136 -5.10 -0.53 -8.68
C LEU A 136 -3.64 -0.94 -8.88
N TYR A 137 -2.82 -0.75 -7.85
CA TYR A 137 -1.45 -1.24 -7.83
C TYR A 137 -1.41 -2.78 -7.92
N ILE A 138 -2.23 -3.49 -7.13
CA ILE A 138 -2.25 -4.97 -7.16
C ILE A 138 -2.68 -5.46 -8.53
N LEU A 139 -3.69 -4.84 -9.16
CA LEU A 139 -4.07 -5.19 -10.53
C LEU A 139 -2.89 -4.98 -11.50
N ALA A 140 -2.19 -3.85 -11.41
CA ALA A 140 -1.03 -3.58 -12.25
C ALA A 140 0.13 -4.57 -12.01
N VAL A 141 0.44 -4.91 -10.76
CA VAL A 141 1.45 -5.92 -10.39
C VAL A 141 1.05 -7.28 -10.94
N TYR A 142 -0.16 -7.74 -10.60
CA TYR A 142 -0.55 -9.12 -10.79
C TYR A 142 -0.70 -9.38 -12.28
N PHE A 143 -1.40 -8.51 -13.00
CA PHE A 143 -1.51 -8.65 -14.45
C PHE A 143 -0.19 -8.36 -15.17
N GLY A 144 0.66 -7.47 -14.66
CA GLY A 144 1.99 -7.23 -15.20
C GLY A 144 2.91 -8.45 -15.09
N SER A 145 2.85 -9.17 -13.97
CA SER A 145 3.69 -10.35 -13.71
C SER A 145 3.46 -11.48 -14.73
N VAL A 146 2.22 -11.62 -15.22
CA VAL A 146 1.78 -12.61 -16.22
C VAL A 146 1.48 -12.00 -17.60
N SER A 147 1.86 -10.75 -17.84
CA SER A 147 1.69 -10.05 -19.13
C SER A 147 0.25 -9.99 -19.67
N ILE A 148 -0.76 -9.91 -18.80
CA ILE A 148 -2.17 -9.80 -19.20
C ILE A 148 -2.45 -8.41 -19.78
N LYS A 149 -2.77 -8.39 -21.09
CA LYS A 149 -3.08 -7.17 -21.86
C LYS A 149 -4.56 -6.80 -21.89
N LYS A 150 -5.47 -7.76 -21.64
CA LYS A 150 -6.93 -7.55 -21.67
C LYS A 150 -7.52 -7.75 -20.28
N GLN A 151 -7.94 -6.65 -19.65
CA GLN A 151 -8.37 -6.64 -18.24
C GLN A 151 -9.87 -6.41 -18.04
N ARG A 152 -10.64 -6.30 -19.14
CA ARG A 152 -12.08 -6.00 -19.12
C ARG A 152 -12.94 -7.02 -18.33
N HIS A 153 -12.45 -8.26 -18.17
CA HIS A 153 -13.21 -9.38 -17.58
C HIS A 153 -12.53 -9.96 -16.34
N ALA A 154 -11.62 -9.21 -15.72
CA ALA A 154 -10.96 -9.64 -14.51
C ALA A 154 -11.70 -9.19 -13.25
#